data_AF-E7C6B5-F1
#
_entry.id   AF-E7C6B5-F1
#
_cell.length_a   1.000
_cell.length_b   1.000
_cell.length_c   1.000
_cell.angle_alpha   90.00
_cell.angle_beta   90.00
_cell.angle_gamma   90.00
#
_symmetry.space_group_name_H-M   'P 1'
#
loop_
_entity.id
_entity.type
_entity.pdbx_description
1 polymer ?
#
loop_
_entity_poly.entity_id
_entity_poly.type
_entity_poly.pdbx_seq_one_letter_code
_entity_poly.pdbx_strand_id
1 'polypeptide(L)'
;MKAFTFSPHAPDATAQAKMLASQILSMVIRPALSKINLWSPSAEELVLGTAIVESGLTYIRQWGDGPALGLWQVEPSTQNDLYTNFLNYRPELGSQLMELRAPNLSMDENLATNLMYGAAVCRLCYYRKPKLYLKQVILKGRANTGSSTITRL
;
A
#
# COMPACT_ATOMS: atom_id res chain seq x y z
N MET A 1 36.31 -36.95 9.26
CA MET A 1 35.64 -35.93 8.44
C MET A 1 34.50 -35.35 9.26
N LYS A 2 34.52 -34.04 9.59
CA LYS A 2 33.42 -33.40 10.33
C LYS A 2 32.26 -33.19 9.36
N ALA A 3 31.09 -33.73 9.67
CA ALA A 3 29.86 -33.40 8.97
C ALA A 3 29.57 -31.92 9.20
N PHE A 4 29.60 -31.11 8.13
CA PHE A 4 28.99 -29.79 8.15
C PHE A 4 27.48 -30.01 8.22
N THR A 5 26.92 -29.91 9.42
CA THR A 5 25.47 -29.87 9.60
C THR A 5 24.95 -28.58 8.98
N PHE A 6 24.17 -28.72 7.91
CA PHE A 6 23.37 -27.65 7.34
C PHE A 6 22.44 -27.11 8.43
N SER A 7 22.56 -25.82 8.77
CA SER A 7 21.68 -25.15 9.73
C SER A 7 20.41 -24.69 9.01
N PRO A 8 19.21 -25.25 9.28
CA PRO A 8 17.99 -24.73 8.72
C PRO A 8 17.47 -23.67 9.69
N HIS A 9 17.89 -22.42 9.52
CA HIS A 9 17.26 -21.30 10.21
C HIS A 9 16.67 -20.32 9.20
N ALA A 10 15.86 -20.87 8.29
CA ALA A 10 14.87 -20.04 7.61
C ALA A 10 13.87 -19.58 8.70
N PRO A 11 13.64 -18.26 8.88
CA PRO A 11 12.66 -17.78 9.83
C PRO A 11 11.30 -18.42 9.54
N ASP A 12 10.52 -18.73 10.58
CA ASP A 12 9.16 -19.23 10.38
C ASP A 12 8.30 -18.21 9.60
N ALA A 13 7.20 -18.67 9.01
CA ALA A 13 6.35 -17.84 8.15
C ALA A 13 5.83 -16.57 8.85
N THR A 14 5.63 -16.61 10.18
CA THR A 14 5.18 -15.45 10.96
C THR A 14 6.28 -14.43 11.11
N ALA A 15 7.51 -14.88 11.41
CA ALA A 15 8.68 -14.02 11.48
C ALA A 15 8.99 -13.37 10.11
N GLN A 16 8.82 -14.12 9.01
CA GLN A 16 8.96 -13.58 7.65
C GLN A 16 7.92 -12.51 7.35
N ALA A 17 6.64 -12.74 7.66
CA ALA A 17 5.57 -11.76 7.46
C ALA A 17 5.80 -10.46 8.25
N LYS A 18 6.24 -10.58 9.52
CA LYS A 18 6.62 -9.42 10.34
C LYS A 18 7.79 -8.64 9.74
N MET A 19 8.80 -9.35 9.23
CA MET A 19 9.94 -8.73 8.59
C MET A 19 9.55 -7.99 7.30
N LEU A 20 8.71 -8.59 6.46
CA LEU A 20 8.18 -7.95 5.25
C LEU A 20 7.37 -6.69 5.59
N ALA A 21 6.47 -6.77 6.56
CA ALA A 21 5.69 -5.62 7.01
C ALA A 21 6.58 -4.48 7.51
N SER A 22 7.62 -4.82 8.30
CA SER A 22 8.62 -3.85 8.78
C SER A 22 9.40 -3.19 7.64
N GLN A 23 9.80 -3.96 6.62
CA GLN A 23 10.48 -3.44 5.43
C GLN A 23 9.58 -2.50 4.62
N ILE A 24 8.34 -2.90 4.33
CA ILE A 24 7.38 -2.05 3.62
C ILE A 24 7.12 -0.76 4.41
N LEU A 25 6.94 -0.85 5.72
CA LEU A 25 6.68 0.34 6.54
C LEU A 25 7.87 1.30 6.55
N SER A 26 9.09 0.80 6.78
CA SER A 26 10.29 1.62 6.94
C SER A 26 10.91 2.10 5.63
N MET A 27 10.84 1.31 4.55
CA MET A 27 11.51 1.60 3.28
C MET A 27 10.58 2.20 2.23
N VAL A 28 9.27 2.00 2.36
CA VAL A 28 8.29 2.48 1.37
C VAL A 28 7.34 3.50 1.98
N ILE A 29 6.55 3.10 2.98
CA ILE A 29 5.44 3.91 3.49
C ILE A 29 5.97 5.16 4.18
N ARG A 30 6.85 5.01 5.18
CA ARG A 30 7.37 6.16 5.92
C ARG A 30 8.07 7.16 4.99
N PRO A 31 9.01 6.77 4.11
CA PRO A 31 9.63 7.70 3.18
C PRO A 31 8.63 8.39 2.23
N ALA A 32 7.64 7.67 1.71
CA ALA A 32 6.64 8.24 0.81
C ALA A 32 5.78 9.29 1.51
N LEU A 33 5.26 8.97 2.69
CA LEU A 33 4.43 9.85 3.49
C LEU A 33 5.21 11.09 3.97
N SER A 34 6.49 10.93 4.31
CA SER A 34 7.37 12.03 4.70
C SER A 34 7.63 12.99 3.54
N LYS A 35 7.86 12.47 2.32
CA LYS A 35 8.09 13.31 1.13
C LYS A 35 6.91 14.20 0.74
N ILE A 36 5.69 13.78 1.08
CA ILE A 36 4.47 14.59 0.90
C ILE A 36 4.04 15.33 2.17
N ASN A 37 4.88 15.37 3.21
CA ASN A 37 4.61 16.03 4.49
C ASN A 37 3.30 15.58 5.20
N LEU A 38 2.86 14.35 4.97
CA LEU A 38 1.63 13.77 5.57
C LEU A 38 1.90 12.54 6.42
N TRP A 39 3.13 12.40 6.93
CA TRP A 39 3.52 11.34 7.84
C TRP A 39 3.03 11.59 9.28
N SER A 40 2.56 10.52 9.91
CA SER A 40 2.38 10.38 11.35
C SER A 40 2.38 8.88 11.69
N PRO A 41 2.60 8.48 12.96
CA PRO A 41 2.53 7.07 13.36
C PRO A 41 1.22 6.39 12.94
N SER A 42 0.08 7.05 13.19
CA SER A 42 -1.22 6.51 12.79
C SER A 42 -1.42 6.46 11.26
N ALA A 43 -0.78 7.35 10.51
CA ALA A 43 -0.86 7.35 9.05
C ALA A 43 -0.08 6.20 8.43
N GLU A 44 1.11 5.87 8.93
CA GLU A 44 1.89 4.73 8.43
C GLU A 44 1.23 3.40 8.79
N GLU A 45 0.68 3.25 10.00
CA GLU A 45 -0.09 2.07 10.41
C GLU A 45 -1.33 1.87 9.53
N LEU A 46 -2.07 2.96 9.24
CA LEU A 46 -3.25 2.90 8.39
C LEU A 46 -2.92 2.47 6.96
N VAL A 47 -1.85 3.04 6.38
CA VAL A 47 -1.41 2.71 5.02
C VAL A 47 -0.86 1.28 4.96
N LEU A 48 -0.16 0.80 6.01
CA LEU A 48 0.31 -0.59 6.10
C LEU A 48 -0.87 -1.56 6.21
N GLY A 49 -1.82 -1.29 7.12
CA GLY A 49 -3.00 -2.13 7.32
C GLY A 49 -3.83 -2.25 6.04
N THR A 50 -3.90 -1.17 5.25
CA THR A 50 -4.56 -1.18 3.94
C THR A 50 -3.87 -2.14 2.97
N ALA A 51 -2.54 -2.08 2.86
CA ALA A 51 -1.80 -2.98 1.98
C ALA A 51 -1.95 -4.46 2.39
N ILE A 52 -2.00 -4.74 3.70
CA ILE A 52 -2.26 -6.09 4.22
C ILE A 52 -3.64 -6.59 3.80
N VAL A 53 -4.69 -5.78 3.96
CA VAL A 53 -6.07 -6.16 3.63
C VAL A 53 -6.27 -6.34 2.13
N GLU A 54 -5.69 -5.45 1.32
CA GLU A 54 -5.92 -5.39 -0.13
C GLU A 54 -5.07 -6.41 -0.91
N SER A 55 -3.83 -6.65 -0.51
CA SER A 55 -2.89 -7.48 -1.27
C SER A 55 -2.12 -8.52 -0.44
N GLY A 56 -2.30 -8.56 0.88
CA GLY A 56 -1.45 -9.38 1.75
C GLY A 56 0.04 -9.05 1.62
N LEU A 57 0.38 -7.82 1.20
CA LEU A 57 1.74 -7.36 0.86
C LEU A 57 2.42 -8.13 -0.29
N THR A 58 1.68 -8.91 -1.06
CA THR A 58 2.25 -9.84 -2.06
C THR A 58 1.71 -9.64 -3.47
N TYR A 59 0.43 -9.25 -3.62
CA TYR A 59 -0.19 -9.12 -4.93
C TYR A 59 -0.18 -7.67 -5.45
N ILE A 60 0.57 -7.42 -6.53
CA ILE A 60 0.56 -6.13 -7.24
C ILE A 60 -0.66 -5.99 -8.16
N ARG A 61 -1.14 -7.11 -8.71
CA ARG A 61 -2.37 -7.22 -9.49
C ARG A 61 -3.10 -8.49 -9.03
N GLN A 62 -4.33 -8.35 -8.53
CA GLN A 62 -5.13 -9.51 -8.16
C GLN A 62 -5.55 -10.30 -9.42
N TRP A 63 -5.82 -11.60 -9.24
CA TRP A 63 -6.56 -12.41 -10.21
C TRP A 63 -8.05 -12.05 -10.09
N GLY A 64 -8.46 -10.96 -10.72
CA GLY A 64 -9.84 -10.47 -10.72
C GLY A 64 -10.04 -9.36 -11.76
N ASP A 65 -11.28 -9.21 -12.24
CA ASP A 65 -11.66 -8.38 -13.39
C ASP A 65 -11.62 -6.86 -13.16
N GLY A 66 -11.13 -6.40 -12.01
CA GLY A 66 -11.12 -4.98 -11.62
C GLY A 66 -9.81 -4.25 -11.99
N PRO A 67 -9.85 -2.95 -12.30
CA PRO A 67 -8.66 -2.18 -12.70
C PRO A 67 -7.78 -1.75 -11.52
N ALA A 68 -8.00 -2.27 -10.31
CA ALA A 68 -7.29 -1.84 -9.11
C ALA A 68 -5.79 -2.19 -9.16
N LEU A 69 -4.93 -1.24 -8.79
CA LEU A 69 -3.47 -1.30 -9.04
C LEU A 69 -2.65 -1.24 -7.75
N GLY A 70 -1.54 -1.98 -7.74
CA GLY A 70 -0.52 -1.92 -6.70
C GLY A 70 -0.92 -2.58 -5.38
N LEU A 71 -0.05 -2.48 -4.37
CA LEU A 71 -0.29 -3.11 -3.06
C LEU A 71 -1.54 -2.60 -2.33
N TRP A 72 -1.96 -1.36 -2.63
CA TRP A 72 -3.13 -0.73 -2.03
C TRP A 72 -4.41 -0.88 -2.87
N GLN A 73 -4.33 -1.53 -4.04
CA GLN A 73 -5.48 -1.79 -4.92
C GLN A 73 -6.30 -0.51 -5.17
N VAL A 74 -5.63 0.59 -5.47
CA VAL A 74 -6.29 1.86 -5.79
C VAL A 74 -6.80 1.78 -7.23
N GLU A 75 -8.04 2.20 -7.46
CA GLU A 75 -8.59 2.27 -8.81
C GLU A 75 -8.11 3.52 -9.56
N PRO A 76 -7.83 3.44 -10.88
CA PRO A 76 -7.49 4.60 -11.71
C PRO A 76 -8.52 5.73 -11.63
N SER A 77 -9.82 5.40 -11.52
CA SER A 77 -10.91 6.36 -11.31
C SER A 77 -10.72 7.19 -10.03
N THR A 78 -10.29 6.53 -8.94
CA THR A 78 -10.03 7.16 -7.64
C THR A 78 -8.81 8.06 -7.70
N GLN A 79 -7.75 7.63 -8.38
CA GLN A 79 -6.57 8.45 -8.63
C GLN A 79 -6.91 9.68 -9.49
N ASN A 80 -7.67 9.50 -10.56
CA ASN A 80 -8.10 10.61 -11.41
C ASN A 80 -8.94 11.63 -10.62
N ASP A 81 -9.91 11.17 -9.81
CA ASP A 81 -10.68 12.04 -8.90
C ASP A 81 -9.77 12.75 -7.88
N LEU A 82 -8.72 12.09 -7.38
CA LEU A 82 -7.74 12.73 -6.49
C LEU A 82 -7.01 13.89 -7.19
N TYR A 83 -6.58 13.71 -8.44
CA TYR A 83 -5.96 14.80 -9.19
C TYR A 83 -6.94 15.93 -9.48
N THR A 84 -8.05 15.61 -10.14
CA THR A 84 -8.98 16.61 -10.68
C THR A 84 -9.66 17.42 -9.59
N ASN A 85 -10.08 16.78 -8.51
CA ASN A 85 -10.96 17.37 -7.51
C ASN A 85 -10.26 17.67 -6.17
N PHE A 86 -8.95 17.47 -6.05
CA PHE A 86 -8.22 17.75 -4.81
C PHE A 86 -6.84 18.36 -5.01
N LEU A 87 -5.98 17.71 -5.81
CA LEU A 87 -4.59 18.17 -6.01
C LEU A 87 -4.50 19.38 -6.93
N ASN A 88 -5.40 19.52 -7.92
CA ASN A 88 -5.49 20.74 -8.74
C ASN A 88 -5.72 22.01 -7.91
N TYR A 89 -6.32 21.89 -6.72
CA TYR A 89 -6.55 22.99 -5.78
C TYR A 89 -5.47 23.10 -4.69
N ARG A 90 -4.44 22.23 -4.74
CA ARG A 90 -3.32 22.14 -3.77
C ARG A 90 -2.01 21.89 -4.52
N PRO A 91 -1.53 22.88 -5.29
CA PRO A 91 -0.43 22.67 -6.23
C PRO A 91 0.87 22.22 -5.55
N GLU A 92 1.15 22.68 -4.34
CA GLU A 92 2.33 22.24 -3.58
C GLU A 92 2.26 20.73 -3.25
N LEU A 93 1.12 20.27 -2.73
CA LEU A 93 0.90 18.85 -2.42
C LEU A 93 0.88 17.98 -3.69
N GLY A 94 0.32 18.51 -4.78
CA GLY A 94 0.37 17.90 -6.10
C GLY A 94 1.82 17.74 -6.60
N SER A 95 2.64 18.77 -6.45
CA SER A 95 4.07 18.75 -6.81
C SER A 95 4.84 17.70 -6.01
N GLN A 96 4.66 17.68 -4.69
CA GLN A 96 5.29 16.68 -3.81
C GLN A 96 4.94 15.25 -4.23
N LEU A 97 3.68 14.98 -4.59
CA LEU A 97 3.29 13.67 -5.12
C LEU A 97 3.93 13.40 -6.49
N MET A 98 3.97 14.40 -7.38
CA MET A 98 4.58 14.26 -8.70
C MET A 98 6.08 13.98 -8.63
N GLU A 99 6.79 14.47 -7.63
CA GLU A 99 8.21 14.16 -7.40
C GLU A 99 8.46 12.68 -7.07
N LEU A 100 7.44 11.95 -6.61
CA LEU A 100 7.53 10.51 -6.35
C LEU A 100 7.37 9.66 -7.61
N ARG A 101 6.86 10.23 -8.71
CA ARG A 101 6.58 9.47 -9.93
C ARG A 101 7.87 9.13 -10.68
N ALA A 102 7.90 7.98 -11.32
CA ALA A 102 8.82 7.71 -12.41
C ALA A 102 8.33 8.46 -13.65
N PRO A 103 9.12 9.38 -14.23
CA PRO A 103 8.61 10.33 -15.23
C PRO A 103 8.21 9.69 -16.56
N ASN A 104 8.81 8.54 -16.89
CA ASN A 104 8.57 7.78 -18.12
C ASN A 104 7.43 6.77 -18.01
N LEU A 105 6.78 6.70 -16.85
CA LEU A 105 5.61 5.86 -16.64
C LEU A 105 4.36 6.74 -16.61
N SER A 106 3.26 6.21 -17.15
CA SER A 106 1.94 6.79 -16.95
C SER A 106 1.57 6.83 -15.47
N MET A 107 0.50 7.55 -15.17
CA MET A 107 -0.05 7.67 -13.83
C MET A 107 -0.51 6.32 -13.27
N ASP A 108 -1.10 5.47 -14.11
CA ASP A 108 -1.57 4.14 -13.74
C ASP A 108 -0.41 3.16 -13.59
N GLU A 109 0.60 3.22 -14.47
CA GLU A 109 1.80 2.40 -14.34
C GLU A 109 2.58 2.74 -13.06
N ASN A 110 2.69 4.03 -12.71
CA ASN A 110 3.23 4.43 -11.42
C ASN A 110 2.41 3.86 -10.26
N LEU A 111 1.08 3.90 -10.34
CA LEU A 111 0.24 3.34 -9.29
C LEU A 111 0.42 1.82 -9.13
N ALA A 112 0.62 1.12 -10.24
CA ALA A 112 0.84 -0.32 -10.25
C ALA A 112 2.24 -0.72 -9.74
N THR A 113 3.31 -0.04 -10.18
CA THR A 113 4.68 -0.55 -10.01
C THR A 113 5.55 0.28 -9.06
N ASN A 114 5.19 1.53 -8.78
CA ASN A 114 5.96 2.41 -7.92
C ASN A 114 5.36 2.44 -6.51
N LEU A 115 5.92 1.64 -5.62
CA LEU A 115 5.40 1.45 -4.26
C LEU A 115 5.36 2.77 -3.45
N MET A 116 6.34 3.66 -3.61
CA MET A 116 6.33 4.95 -2.91
C MET A 116 5.20 5.84 -3.42
N TYR A 117 5.02 5.89 -4.73
CA TYR A 117 3.91 6.63 -5.33
C TYR A 117 2.55 6.06 -4.89
N GLY A 118 2.37 4.74 -4.94
CA GLY A 118 1.15 4.09 -4.46
C GLY A 118 0.85 4.35 -2.98
N ALA A 119 1.87 4.33 -2.11
CA ALA A 119 1.72 4.66 -0.70
C ALA A 119 1.24 6.11 -0.49
N ALA A 120 1.82 7.04 -1.25
CA ALA A 120 1.45 8.45 -1.21
C ALA A 120 0.02 8.69 -1.72
N VAL A 121 -0.37 8.06 -2.83
CA VAL A 121 -1.75 8.13 -3.35
C VAL A 121 -2.75 7.58 -2.31
N CYS A 122 -2.47 6.41 -1.73
CA CYS A 122 -3.29 5.82 -0.67
C CYS A 122 -3.42 6.77 0.53
N ARG A 123 -2.31 7.38 0.98
CA ARG A 123 -2.33 8.36 2.06
C ARG A 123 -3.23 9.56 1.73
N LEU A 124 -3.14 10.07 0.52
CA LEU A 124 -3.91 11.23 0.06
C LEU A 124 -5.41 10.90 -0.07
N CYS A 125 -5.77 9.68 -0.47
CA CYS A 125 -7.15 9.21 -0.43
C CYS A 125 -7.72 9.28 0.99
N TYR A 126 -6.98 8.79 2.00
CA TYR A 126 -7.37 8.92 3.41
C TYR A 126 -7.39 10.37 3.88
N TYR A 127 -6.41 11.18 3.51
CA TYR A 127 -6.33 12.58 3.92
C TYR A 127 -7.52 13.39 3.39
N ARG A 128 -7.94 13.14 2.13
CA ARG A 128 -9.07 13.81 1.50
C ARG A 128 -10.43 13.30 1.99
N LYS A 129 -10.62 11.97 2.09
CA LYS A 129 -11.91 11.34 2.41
C LYS A 129 -11.75 10.20 3.44
N PRO A 130 -11.42 10.50 4.72
CA PRO A 130 -11.08 9.46 5.70
C PRO A 130 -12.17 8.40 5.87
N LYS A 131 -13.44 8.83 6.05
CA LYS A 131 -14.57 7.93 6.33
C LYS A 131 -14.93 7.01 5.16
N LEU A 132 -14.82 7.51 3.92
CA LEU A 132 -15.23 6.76 2.73
C LEU A 132 -14.24 5.64 2.43
N TYR A 133 -12.95 5.96 2.44
CA TYR A 133 -11.90 5.01 2.10
C TYR A 133 -11.74 3.95 3.22
N LEU A 134 -11.88 4.34 4.49
CA LEU A 134 -11.97 3.38 5.62
C LEU A 134 -13.11 2.37 5.43
N LYS A 135 -14.29 2.82 4.99
CA LYS A 135 -15.45 1.93 4.79
C LYS A 135 -15.17 0.89 3.70
N GLN A 136 -14.51 1.27 2.61
CA GLN A 136 -14.18 0.35 1.51
C GLN A 136 -13.23 -0.76 1.97
N VAL A 137 -12.17 -0.39 2.69
CA VAL A 137 -11.20 -1.35 3.24
C VAL A 137 -11.85 -2.29 4.26
N ILE A 138 -12.70 -1.78 5.15
CA ILE A 138 -13.42 -2.60 6.14
C ILE A 138 -14.37 -3.60 5.47
N LEU A 139 -15.12 -3.17 4.44
CA LEU A 139 -16.05 -4.04 3.73
C LEU A 139 -15.31 -5.18 3.01
N LYS A 140 -14.18 -4.90 2.37
CA LYS A 140 -13.33 -5.91 1.73
C LYS A 140 -12.71 -6.88 2.74
N GLY A 141 -12.19 -6.38 3.86
CA GLY A 141 -11.66 -7.22 4.94
C GLY A 141 -12.69 -8.20 5.49
N ARG A 142 -13.95 -7.79 5.62
CA ARG A 142 -15.06 -8.67 6.06
C ARG A 142 -15.45 -9.71 5.00
N ALA A 143 -15.41 -9.34 3.71
CA ALA A 143 -15.68 -10.29 2.63
C ALA A 143 -14.61 -11.39 2.54
N ASN A 144 -13.34 -11.04 2.76
CA ASN A 144 -12.22 -12.00 2.73
C ASN A 144 -12.19 -12.95 3.94
N THR A 145 -12.89 -12.65 5.03
CA THR A 145 -13.04 -13.57 6.18
C THR A 145 -14.13 -14.64 5.98
N GLY A 146 -14.87 -14.62 4.86
CA GLY A 146 -15.96 -15.56 4.57
C GLY A 146 -15.55 -16.86 3.88
N SER A 147 -14.28 -17.03 3.50
CA SER A 147 -13.80 -18.24 2.83
C SER A 147 -12.36 -18.58 3.28
N SER A 148 -12.20 -19.75 3.90
CA SER A 148 -10.96 -20.37 4.41
C SER A 148 -10.35 -19.84 5.70
N THR A 149 -10.57 -20.62 6.77
CA THR A 149 -9.60 -21.07 7.78
C THR A 149 -8.28 -20.30 7.88
N ILE A 150 -8.28 -19.11 8.48
CA ILE A 150 -7.09 -18.58 9.16
C ILE A 150 -7.50 -18.08 10.54
N THR A 151 -7.17 -18.92 11.51
CA THR A 151 -7.25 -18.65 12.95
C THR A 151 -6.57 -17.34 13.30
N ARG A 152 -7.26 -16.56 14.13
CA ARG A 152 -6.78 -15.49 15.02
C ARG A 152 -5.25 -15.40 15.14
N LEU A 153 -4.71 -14.24 14.76
CA LEU A 153 -3.49 -13.68 15.36
C LEU A 153 -3.81 -13.12 16.75
#